data_AF-A0A934B411-F1
#
_entry.id   AF-A0A934B411-F1
#
_cell.length_a   1.000
_cell.length_b   1.000
_cell.length_c   1.000
_cell.angle_alpha   90.00
_cell.angle_beta   90.00
_cell.angle_gamma   90.00
#
_symmetry.space_group_name_H-M   'P 1'
#
loop_
_entity.id
_entity.type
_entity.pdbx_description
1 polymer ?
#
loop_
_entity_poly.entity_id
_entity_poly.type
_entity_poly.pdbx_seq_one_letter_code
_entity_poly.pdbx_strand_id
1 'polypeptide(L)'
;MEDKSIDPRELRVIAPCLGNRFSGINASLIAVLPEQARHISIATLGFHIAKEVPRISFGQFWRHCRDGRYRIWHARRNIDMLAGLVLRYIFR
;
A
#
# COMPACT_ATOMS: atom_id res chain seq x y z
N MET A 1 -11.25 -18.71 3.34
CA MET A 1 -10.33 -17.89 4.16
C MET A 1 -10.50 -16.47 3.68
N GLU A 2 -11.17 -15.63 4.49
CA GLU A 2 -11.59 -14.26 4.16
C GLU A 2 -10.55 -13.51 3.32
N ASP A 3 -10.92 -13.21 2.07
CA ASP A 3 -10.38 -12.05 1.38
C ASP A 3 -10.83 -10.85 2.23
N LYS A 4 -9.95 -10.36 3.11
CA LYS A 4 -10.17 -9.10 3.84
C LYS A 4 -10.13 -8.00 2.79
N SER A 5 -11.21 -7.87 2.03
CA SER A 5 -11.46 -6.79 1.11
C SER A 5 -11.61 -5.54 1.97
N ILE A 6 -10.50 -4.85 2.23
CA ILE A 6 -10.52 -3.57 2.91
C ILE A 6 -11.45 -2.67 2.09
N ASP A 7 -12.49 -2.13 2.73
CA ASP A 7 -13.38 -1.18 2.06
C ASP A 7 -12.50 -0.04 1.53
N PRO A 8 -12.49 0.18 0.22
CA PRO A 8 -11.61 1.17 -0.37
C PRO A 8 -11.89 2.62 0.09
N ARG A 9 -13.07 2.89 0.66
CA ARG A 9 -13.43 4.18 1.28
C ARG A 9 -12.78 4.39 2.64
N GLU A 10 -12.43 3.31 3.32
CA GLU A 10 -11.84 3.32 4.68
C GLU A 10 -10.31 3.25 4.66
N LEU A 11 -9.70 2.85 3.53
CA LEU A 11 -8.25 2.72 3.40
C LEU A 11 -7.51 4.04 3.68
N ARG A 12 -6.84 4.18 4.83
CA ARG A 12 -6.13 5.43 5.17
C ARG A 12 -4.66 5.41 4.78
N VAL A 13 -4.03 4.24 4.84
CA VAL A 13 -2.59 4.09 4.68
C VAL A 13 -2.26 3.15 3.53
N ILE A 14 -1.33 3.56 2.68
CA ILE A 14 -0.85 2.75 1.56
C ILE A 14 0.61 2.44 1.79
N ALA A 15 0.93 1.15 1.90
CA ALA A 15 2.27 0.63 2.06
C ALA A 15 2.83 0.16 0.71
N PRO A 16 3.60 1.00 -0.01
CA PRO A 16 4.25 0.58 -1.24
C PRO A 16 5.24 -0.57 -1.02
N CYS A 17 5.25 -1.47 -2.00
CA CYS A 17 6.17 -2.58 -2.15
C CYS A 17 6.62 -2.64 -3.62
N LEU A 18 7.26 -1.55 -4.08
CA LEU A 18 7.62 -1.35 -5.49
C LEU A 18 8.98 -1.96 -5.88
N GLY A 19 9.65 -2.64 -4.96
CA GLY A 19 10.94 -3.26 -5.25
C GLY A 19 10.82 -4.48 -6.15
N ASN A 20 11.71 -4.55 -7.15
CA ASN A 20 11.76 -5.62 -8.15
C ASN A 20 12.30 -6.98 -7.62
N ARG A 21 12.89 -7.01 -6.43
CA ARG A 21 13.39 -8.24 -5.80
C ARG A 21 12.81 -8.39 -4.40
N PHE A 22 12.57 -9.64 -4.01
CA PHE A 22 12.32 -9.96 -2.62
C PHE A 22 13.58 -9.64 -1.80
N SER A 23 13.44 -8.80 -0.79
CA SER A 23 14.52 -8.40 0.11
C SER A 23 14.04 -8.39 1.54
N GLY A 24 14.95 -8.27 2.51
CA GLY A 24 14.61 -8.22 3.94
C GLY A 24 13.54 -7.17 4.28
N ILE A 25 13.49 -6.06 3.54
CA ILE A 25 12.48 -5.00 3.72
C ILE A 25 11.08 -5.43 3.22
N ASN A 26 10.99 -6.32 2.22
CA ASN A 26 9.70 -6.92 1.81
C ASN A 26 9.29 -8.00 2.80
N ALA A 27 10.24 -8.83 3.26
CA ALA A 27 9.99 -9.87 4.24
C ALA A 27 9.45 -9.28 5.56
N SER A 28 10.07 -8.21 6.06
CA SER A 28 9.60 -7.52 7.27
C SER A 28 8.23 -6.88 7.09
N LEU A 29 7.91 -6.35 5.89
CA LEU A 29 6.56 -5.87 5.60
C LEU A 29 5.54 -6.98 5.74
N ILE A 30 5.79 -8.11 5.06
CA ILE A 30 4.86 -9.22 4.99
C ILE A 30 4.62 -9.81 6.39
N ALA A 31 5.66 -9.84 7.23
CA ALA A 31 5.54 -10.31 8.60
C ALA A 31 4.68 -9.39 9.49
N VAL A 32 4.80 -8.07 9.35
CA VAL A 32 4.20 -7.10 10.30
C VAL A 32 2.87 -6.54 9.82
N LEU A 33 2.67 -6.42 8.51
CA LEU A 33 1.51 -5.75 7.95
C LEU A 33 0.16 -6.43 8.24
N PRO A 34 0.05 -7.78 8.33
CA PRO A 34 -1.20 -8.43 8.75
C PRO A 34 -1.67 -7.99 10.13
N GLU A 35 -0.74 -7.81 11.08
CA GLU A 35 -1.06 -7.32 12.42
C GLU A 35 -1.35 -5.82 12.41
N GLN A 36 -0.58 -5.01 11.68
CA GLN A 36 -0.90 -3.57 11.51
C GLN A 36 -2.29 -3.35 10.91
N ALA A 37 -2.70 -4.21 9.98
CA ALA A 37 -4.03 -4.15 9.35
C ALA A 37 -5.20 -4.41 10.31
N ARG A 38 -4.93 -4.94 11.52
CA ARG A 38 -5.95 -5.10 12.57
C ARG A 38 -6.20 -3.80 13.34
N HIS A 39 -5.23 -2.90 13.35
CA HIS A 39 -5.28 -1.63 14.10
C HIS A 39 -5.47 -0.42 13.19
N ILE A 40 -5.01 -0.51 11.94
CA ILE A 40 -4.98 0.59 10.98
C ILE A 40 -5.54 0.08 9.65
N SER A 41 -6.36 0.89 8.98
CA SER A 41 -6.80 0.61 7.62
C SER A 41 -5.63 0.82 6.64
N ILE A 42 -4.76 -0.19 6.52
CA ILE A 42 -3.55 -0.20 5.70
C ILE A 42 -3.61 -1.29 4.63
N ALA A 43 -3.21 -0.97 3.41
CA ALA A 43 -3.07 -1.94 2.33
C ALA A 43 -1.75 -1.76 1.58
N THR A 44 -1.26 -2.86 1.01
CA THR A 44 -0.04 -2.89 0.21
C THR A 44 -0.30 -2.65 -1.26
N LEU A 45 0.66 -2.01 -1.93
CA LEU A 45 0.64 -1.77 -3.38
C LEU A 45 1.98 -2.23 -3.97
N GLY A 46 1.98 -3.25 -4.83
CA GLY A 46 3.22 -3.78 -5.40
C GLY A 46 3.10 -5.19 -6.01
N PHE A 47 4.24 -5.76 -6.39
CA PHE A 47 4.31 -6.97 -7.23
C PHE A 47 4.57 -8.27 -6.44
N HIS A 48 5.28 -8.21 -5.32
CA HIS A 48 5.70 -9.38 -4.54
C HIS A 48 5.02 -9.42 -3.16
N ILE A 49 3.70 -9.52 -3.15
CA ILE A 49 2.90 -9.50 -1.93
C ILE A 49 2.30 -10.90 -1.69
N ALA A 50 2.51 -11.44 -0.48
CA ALA A 50 1.92 -12.71 -0.07
C ALA A 50 0.38 -12.59 0.00
N LYS A 51 -0.33 -13.69 -0.29
CA LYS A 51 -1.81 -13.68 -0.36
C LYS A 51 -2.48 -13.33 0.97
N GLU A 52 -1.79 -13.54 2.08
CA GLU A 52 -2.28 -13.25 3.44
C GLU A 52 -2.25 -11.75 3.79
N VAL A 53 -1.61 -10.93 2.96
CA VAL A 53 -1.40 -9.51 3.23
C VAL A 53 -2.44 -8.67 2.48
N PRO A 54 -3.14 -7.75 3.16
CA PRO A 54 -4.08 -6.85 2.50
C PRO A 54 -3.41 -6.06 1.39
N ARG A 55 -3.96 -6.15 0.18
CA ARG A 55 -3.38 -5.55 -1.03
C ARG A 55 -4.44 -4.83 -1.85
N ILE A 56 -3.99 -3.80 -2.55
CA ILE A 56 -4.80 -3.07 -3.54
C ILE A 56 -4.12 -3.15 -4.90
N SER A 57 -4.92 -3.24 -5.96
CA SER A 57 -4.40 -3.18 -7.33
C SER A 57 -4.04 -1.75 -7.72
N PHE A 58 -3.17 -1.58 -8.72
CA PHE A 58 -2.84 -0.26 -9.27
C PHE A 58 -4.06 0.49 -9.82
N GLY A 59 -5.03 -0.24 -10.39
CA GLY A 59 -6.29 0.36 -10.86
C GLY A 59 -7.18 0.85 -9.71
N GLN A 60 -7.30 0.05 -8.64
CA GLN A 60 -7.99 0.48 -7.41
C GLN A 60 -7.30 1.69 -6.81
N PHE A 61 -5.98 1.64 -6.63
CA PHE A 61 -5.16 2.74 -6.17
C PHE A 61 -5.42 4.04 -6.93
N TRP A 62 -5.38 4.00 -8.27
CA TRP A 62 -5.61 5.18 -9.11
C TRP A 62 -7.01 5.77 -8.87
N ARG A 63 -8.04 4.93 -8.78
CA ARG A 63 -9.39 5.35 -8.44
C ARG A 63 -9.45 5.97 -7.04
N HIS A 64 -8.68 5.45 -6.08
CA HIS A 64 -8.63 5.97 -4.70
C HIS A 64 -7.94 7.31 -4.56
N CYS A 65 -6.92 7.58 -5.36
CA CYS A 65 -6.25 8.88 -5.38
C CYS A 65 -7.11 9.97 -6.01
N ARG A 66 -8.00 9.62 -6.95
CA ARG A 66 -8.92 10.58 -7.60
C ARG A 66 -10.09 11.01 -6.73
N ASP A 67 -10.40 10.27 -5.66
CA ASP A 67 -11.54 10.53 -4.78
C ASP A 67 -11.32 11.71 -3.81
N GLY A 68 -10.20 12.44 -3.94
CA GLY A 68 -9.90 13.67 -3.20
C GLY A 68 -9.64 13.50 -1.70
N ARG A 69 -9.78 12.28 -1.15
CA ARG A 69 -9.52 11.99 0.26
C ARG A 69 -8.02 11.95 0.54
N TYR A 70 -7.62 12.58 1.64
CA TYR A 70 -6.23 12.51 2.11
C TYR A 70 -5.86 11.06 2.46
N ARG A 71 -4.75 10.57 1.91
CA ARG A 71 -4.21 9.23 2.22
C ARG A 71 -2.73 9.31 2.56
N ILE A 72 -2.33 8.47 3.50
CA ILE A 72 -0.96 8.41 3.98
C ILE A 72 -0.17 7.43 3.11
N TRP A 73 0.85 7.94 2.43
CA TRP A 73 1.78 7.13 1.66
C TRP A 73 2.97 6.72 2.54
N HIS A 74 3.02 5.45 2.93
CA HIS A 74 4.02 4.94 3.87
C HIS A 74 5.30 4.49 3.16
N ALA A 75 6.11 5.46 2.73
CA ALA A 75 7.37 5.21 2.05
C ALA A 75 8.43 4.57 2.97
N ARG A 76 9.07 3.48 2.52
CA ARG A 76 10.12 2.77 3.26
C ARG A 76 11.45 2.68 2.51
N ARG A 77 11.44 2.91 1.19
CA ARG A 77 12.62 2.94 0.32
C ARG A 77 12.66 4.22 -0.52
N ASN A 78 13.81 4.52 -1.09
CA ASN A 78 14.00 5.65 -2.01
C ASN A 78 13.01 5.61 -3.17
N ILE A 79 12.78 4.44 -3.77
CA ILE A 79 11.81 4.28 -4.86
C ILE A 79 10.37 4.53 -4.41
N ASP A 80 10.03 4.10 -3.19
CA ASP A 80 8.71 4.33 -2.61
C ASP A 80 8.50 5.83 -2.33
N MET A 81 9.52 6.51 -1.82
CA MET A 81 9.51 7.94 -1.58
C MET A 81 9.35 8.73 -2.89
N LEU A 82 10.15 8.38 -3.91
CA LEU A 82 10.07 9.01 -5.22
C LEU A 82 8.67 8.83 -5.85
N ALA A 83 8.11 7.62 -5.76
CA ALA A 83 6.74 7.36 -6.21
C ALA A 83 5.73 8.24 -5.46
N GLY A 84 5.82 8.35 -4.14
CA GLY A 84 4.95 9.21 -3.35
C GLY A 84 5.05 10.69 -3.73
N LEU A 85 6.25 11.17 -4.02
CA LEU A 85 6.48 12.54 -4.47
C LEU A 85 5.84 12.78 -5.85
N VAL A 86 6.08 11.89 -6.81
CA VAL A 86 5.45 11.95 -8.14
C VAL A 86 3.92 11.93 -8.04
N LEU A 87 3.37 11.06 -7.20
CA LEU A 87 1.93 10.97 -6.95
C LEU A 87 1.36 12.27 -6.38
N ARG A 88 2.08 12.93 -5.45
CA ARG A 88 1.68 14.23 -4.92
C ARG A 88 1.61 15.31 -5.99
N TYR A 89 2.50 15.27 -6.99
CA TYR A 89 2.45 16.22 -8.11
C TYR A 89 1.32 15.94 -9.09
N ILE A 90 0.98 14.65 -9.30
CA ILE A 90 -0.07 14.23 -10.23
C ILE A 90 -1.47 14.44 -9.63
N PHE A 91 -1.67 14.15 -8.35
CA PHE A 91 -2.97 14.15 -7.66
C PHE A 91 -3.17 15.37 -6.75
N ARG A 92 -2.56 16.50 -7.09
CA ARG A 92 -2.72 17.74 -6.33
C ARG A 92 -4.12 18.31 -6.44
#